data_AF-A0A4V3IV24-F1
#
_entry.id   AF-A0A4V3IV24-F1
#
_cell.length_a   1.000
_cell.length_b   1.000
_cell.length_c   1.000
_cell.angle_alpha   90.00
_cell.angle_beta   90.00
_cell.angle_gamma   90.00
#
_symmetry.space_group_name_H-M   'P 1'
#
loop_
_entity.id
_entity.type
_entity.pdbx_description
1 polymer ?
#
loop_
_entity_poly.entity_id
_entity_poly.type
_entity_poly.pdbx_seq_one_letter_code
_entity_poly.pdbx_strand_id
1 'polypeptide(L)'
;MNRRIVALTIAVVAVLGLTACSGGSDDAPSSEPAATSAPAEDTSTEQTVAEACVSMAGPLQEAATTISEVANAASDPQSAVDAWTASVDAFRTVSESVTTPEVKAAATAVYEDTAAVRDAIAKIYVDGDTGAVTELTTATSDMQTSYMALNTLCAG
;
A
#
# COMPACT_ATOMS: atom_id res chain seq x y z
N MET A 1 -2.49 -2.75 -42.82
CA MET A 1 -3.44 -2.45 -41.73
C MET A 1 -2.86 -1.30 -40.91
N ASN A 2 -3.55 -0.17 -40.93
CA ASN A 2 -3.13 1.06 -40.27
C ASN A 2 -3.37 0.95 -38.77
N ARG A 3 -2.34 1.17 -37.96
CA ARG A 3 -2.52 1.52 -36.54
C ARG A 3 -1.82 2.84 -36.29
N ARG A 4 -2.63 3.89 -36.27
CA ARG A 4 -2.27 5.27 -35.97
C ARG A 4 -1.77 5.30 -34.52
N ILE A 5 -0.50 5.65 -34.32
CA ILE A 5 0.04 5.96 -33.00
C ILE A 5 -0.44 7.36 -32.68
N VAL A 6 -1.41 7.45 -31.76
CA VAL A 6 -1.91 8.71 -31.23
C VAL A 6 -0.86 9.23 -30.24
N ALA A 7 -0.17 10.29 -30.62
CA ALA A 7 0.72 11.04 -29.75
C ALA A 7 -0.14 11.79 -28.72
N LEU A 8 -0.08 11.36 -27.45
CA LEU A 8 -0.62 12.12 -26.32
C LEU A 8 0.44 13.14 -25.88
N THR A 9 0.19 14.41 -26.19
CA THR A 9 0.95 15.56 -25.70
C THR A 9 0.59 15.81 -24.23
N ILE A 10 1.50 15.47 -23.31
CA ILE A 10 1.38 15.87 -21.90
C ILE A 10 1.71 17.36 -21.81
N ALA A 11 0.70 18.17 -21.47
CA ALA A 11 0.84 19.59 -21.23
C ALA A 11 1.52 19.81 -19.87
N VAL A 12 2.69 20.45 -19.91
CA VAL A 12 3.34 21.06 -18.74
C VAL A 12 2.55 22.30 -18.36
N VAL A 13 2.01 22.35 -17.14
CA VAL A 13 1.63 23.61 -16.49
C VAL A 13 2.40 23.70 -15.19
N ALA A 14 3.35 24.63 -15.18
CA ALA A 14 4.09 25.07 -14.01
C ALA A 14 3.31 26.16 -13.25
N VAL A 15 3.79 26.42 -12.02
CA VAL A 15 3.66 27.64 -11.21
C VAL A 15 2.60 27.64 -10.11
N LEU A 16 3.05 27.28 -8.90
CA LEU A 16 2.79 28.01 -7.64
C LEU A 16 4.15 28.05 -6.92
N GLY A 17 4.84 29.18 -6.69
CA GLY A 17 4.32 30.48 -6.30
C GLY A 17 4.60 30.81 -4.82
N LEU A 18 5.64 30.24 -4.19
CA LEU A 18 6.04 30.62 -2.82
C LEU A 18 6.93 31.86 -2.86
N THR A 19 6.27 33.01 -2.85
CA THR A 19 6.93 34.31 -2.68
C THR A 19 7.32 34.52 -1.22
N ALA A 20 8.62 34.73 -1.03
CA ALA A 20 9.27 35.67 -0.11
C ALA A 20 8.84 35.70 1.36
N CYS A 21 9.73 35.14 2.20
CA CYS A 21 10.03 35.66 3.52
C CYS A 21 10.60 37.09 3.39
N SER A 22 9.90 38.10 3.93
CA SER A 22 10.44 39.42 4.25
C SER A 22 9.59 40.02 5.37
N GLY A 23 10.22 40.30 6.51
CA GLY A 23 9.61 41.00 7.63
C GLY A 23 9.35 42.49 7.35
N GLY A 24 8.51 43.10 8.18
CA GLY A 24 8.32 44.55 8.20
C GLY A 24 6.93 44.98 8.70
N SER A 25 6.95 45.63 9.87
CA SER A 25 5.93 46.35 10.64
C SER A 25 4.75 47.07 9.98
N ASP A 26 3.70 47.16 10.83
CA ASP A 26 2.68 48.22 11.01
C ASP A 26 1.65 48.50 9.90
N ASP A 27 0.36 48.29 10.19
CA ASP A 27 -0.60 49.36 10.53
C ASP A 27 -2.01 48.75 10.77
N ALA A 28 -2.68 49.18 11.84
CA ALA A 28 -4.11 48.95 12.06
C ALA A 28 -4.82 50.31 11.91
N PRO A 29 -6.07 50.38 11.40
CA PRO A 29 -7.19 50.25 12.33
C PRO A 29 -8.50 49.63 11.80
N SER A 30 -9.16 48.91 12.72
CA SER A 30 -10.59 49.00 13.08
C SER A 30 -11.68 48.88 12.00
N SER A 31 -12.43 47.76 12.03
CA SER A 31 -13.89 47.71 11.93
C SER A 31 -14.42 46.36 12.48
N GLU A 32 -15.63 46.41 13.02
CA GLU A 32 -16.33 45.49 13.93
C GLU A 32 -16.28 43.96 13.64
N PRO A 33 -16.47 43.12 14.68
CA PRO A 33 -16.55 41.67 14.52
C PRO A 33 -17.92 41.29 13.96
N ALA A 34 -18.00 41.10 12.64
CA ALA A 34 -18.96 40.15 12.11
C ALA A 34 -18.49 38.77 12.57
N ALA A 35 -19.22 38.15 13.51
CA ALA A 35 -19.10 36.73 13.80
C ALA A 35 -19.52 35.96 12.54
N THR A 36 -18.60 35.89 11.58
CA THR A 36 -18.63 34.86 10.57
C THR A 36 -18.40 33.58 11.35
N SER A 37 -19.46 32.77 11.47
CA SER A 37 -19.31 31.38 11.86
C SER A 37 -18.32 30.79 10.87
N ALA A 38 -17.07 30.64 11.30
CA ALA A 38 -16.12 29.78 10.63
C ALA A 38 -16.82 28.43 10.44
N PRO A 39 -16.74 27.81 9.26
CA PRO A 39 -17.11 26.42 9.13
C PRO A 39 -16.39 25.69 10.26
N ALA A 40 -17.13 24.93 11.07
CA ALA A 40 -16.52 23.98 11.97
C ALA A 40 -15.64 23.10 11.08
N GLU A 41 -14.32 23.23 11.23
CA GLU A 41 -13.41 22.28 10.63
C GLU A 41 -13.79 20.94 11.23
N ASP A 42 -14.37 20.09 10.38
CA ASP A 42 -14.62 18.70 10.69
C ASP A 42 -13.23 18.12 10.98
N THR A 43 -12.92 18.01 12.26
CA THR A 43 -11.66 17.48 12.79
C THR A 43 -11.68 15.95 12.78
N SER A 44 -12.43 15.38 11.85
CA SER A 44 -12.22 14.02 11.38
C SER A 44 -10.98 14.05 10.49
N THR A 45 -9.79 13.99 11.10
CA THR A 45 -8.53 13.81 10.36
C THR A 45 -8.54 12.42 9.74
N GLU A 46 -9.22 12.28 8.60
CA GLU A 46 -9.21 11.06 7.80
C GLU A 46 -7.77 10.83 7.31
N GLN A 47 -7.28 9.59 7.48
CA GLN A 47 -5.94 9.21 7.04
C GLN A 47 -5.82 9.39 5.53
N THR A 48 -4.81 10.14 5.09
CA THR A 48 -4.50 10.27 3.67
C THR A 48 -3.89 9.00 3.10
N VAL A 49 -3.95 8.81 1.78
CA VAL A 49 -3.29 7.67 1.09
C VAL A 49 -1.80 7.62 1.41
N ALA A 50 -1.12 8.76 1.42
CA ALA A 50 0.31 8.84 1.71
C ALA A 50 0.62 8.40 3.16
N GLU A 51 -0.15 8.86 4.14
CA GLU A 51 0.01 8.45 5.55
C GLU A 51 -0.29 6.96 5.74
N ALA A 52 -1.33 6.45 5.07
CA ALA A 52 -1.64 5.02 5.06
C ALA A 52 -0.46 4.22 4.50
N CYS A 53 0.08 4.60 3.34
CA CYS A 53 1.21 3.91 2.72
C CYS A 53 2.49 3.96 3.57
N VAL A 54 2.78 5.08 4.23
CA VAL A 54 3.90 5.17 5.17
C VAL A 54 3.69 4.27 6.38
N SER A 55 2.46 4.18 6.91
CA SER A 55 2.15 3.35 8.08
C SER A 55 2.38 1.85 7.84
N MET A 56 2.32 1.39 6.59
CA MET A 56 2.56 -0.01 6.23
C MET A 56 4.04 -0.40 6.24
N ALA A 57 4.96 0.57 6.13
CA ALA A 57 6.38 0.28 5.90
C ALA A 57 7.03 -0.56 7.02
N GLY A 58 6.64 -0.33 8.28
CA GLY A 58 7.13 -1.07 9.44
C GLY A 58 6.75 -2.56 9.40
N PRO A 59 5.45 -2.90 9.42
CA PRO A 59 5.00 -4.29 9.31
C PRO A 59 5.54 -5.04 8.09
N LEU A 60 5.69 -4.35 6.95
CA LEU A 60 6.26 -4.95 5.74
C LEU A 60 7.76 -5.24 5.86
N GLN A 61 8.52 -4.40 6.55
CA GLN A 61 9.93 -4.68 6.85
C GLN A 61 10.10 -5.86 7.82
N GLU A 62 9.21 -5.98 8.81
CA GLU A 62 9.20 -7.11 9.74
C GLU A 62 8.90 -8.43 9.01
N ALA A 63 7.92 -8.42 8.10
CA ALA A 63 7.63 -9.56 7.22
C ALA A 63 8.84 -9.95 6.36
N ALA A 64 9.48 -8.96 5.71
CA ALA A 64 10.66 -9.21 4.86
C ALA A 64 11.85 -9.78 5.65
N THR A 65 12.03 -9.32 6.89
CA THR A 65 13.05 -9.86 7.82
C THR A 65 12.77 -11.32 8.14
N THR A 66 11.52 -11.64 8.47
CA THR A 66 11.08 -13.01 8.78
C THR A 66 11.29 -13.96 7.60
N ILE A 67 10.92 -13.55 6.38
CA ILE A 67 11.18 -14.33 5.15
C ILE A 67 12.68 -14.59 4.99
N SER A 68 13.51 -13.58 5.23
CA SER A 68 14.97 -13.70 5.10
C SER A 68 15.57 -14.64 6.14
N GLU A 69 15.08 -14.63 7.38
CA GLU A 69 15.51 -15.55 8.43
C GLU A 69 15.18 -17.00 8.08
N VAL A 70 13.98 -17.26 7.54
CA VAL A 70 13.56 -18.60 7.12
C VAL A 70 14.30 -19.07 5.86
N ALA A 71 14.55 -18.20 4.90
CA ALA A 71 15.32 -18.53 3.70
C ALA A 71 16.74 -19.04 4.03
N ASN A 72 17.31 -18.57 5.15
CA ASN A 72 18.61 -19.02 5.65
C ASN A 72 18.55 -20.36 6.43
N ALA A 73 17.36 -20.85 6.80
CA ALA A 73 17.16 -22.06 7.61
C ALA A 73 16.81 -23.33 6.78
N ALA A 74 17.06 -23.31 5.47
CA ALA A 74 16.49 -24.25 4.50
C ALA A 74 16.73 -25.75 4.80
N SER A 75 15.64 -26.50 5.05
CA SER A 75 15.45 -27.95 4.74
C SER A 75 14.03 -28.48 5.08
N ASP A 76 13.14 -27.71 5.71
CA ASP A 76 11.83 -28.18 6.17
C ASP A 76 10.66 -27.51 5.39
N PRO A 77 9.78 -28.30 4.74
CA PRO A 77 8.51 -27.85 4.18
C PRO A 77 7.69 -26.95 5.10
N GLN A 78 7.65 -27.26 6.40
CA GLN A 78 6.83 -26.50 7.33
C GLN A 78 7.38 -25.10 7.59
N SER A 79 8.71 -24.97 7.71
CA SER A 79 9.37 -23.66 7.82
C SER A 79 9.01 -22.74 6.65
N ALA A 80 8.89 -23.27 5.42
CA ALA A 80 8.47 -22.46 4.27
C ALA A 80 7.04 -21.94 4.43
N VAL A 81 6.10 -22.80 4.88
CA VAL A 81 4.71 -22.40 5.16
C VAL A 81 4.64 -21.34 6.26
N ASP A 82 5.47 -21.46 7.29
CA ASP A 82 5.52 -20.51 8.40
C ASP A 82 6.03 -19.13 7.95
N ALA A 83 7.04 -19.05 7.07
CA ALA A 83 7.49 -17.77 6.49
C ALA A 83 6.40 -17.07 5.69
N TRP A 84 5.69 -17.81 4.85
CA TRP A 84 4.57 -17.26 4.10
C TRP A 84 3.43 -16.84 5.03
N THR A 85 3.19 -17.59 6.11
CA THR A 85 2.19 -17.21 7.13
C THR A 85 2.56 -15.90 7.83
N ALA A 86 3.82 -15.67 8.19
CA ALA A 86 4.25 -14.39 8.74
C ALA A 86 4.02 -13.21 7.78
N SER A 87 4.20 -13.45 6.48
CA SER A 87 3.93 -12.45 5.44
C SER A 87 2.43 -12.13 5.37
N VAL A 88 1.58 -13.15 5.33
CA VAL A 88 0.11 -13.02 5.36
C VAL A 88 -0.33 -12.21 6.58
N ASP A 89 0.22 -12.51 7.75
CA ASP A 89 -0.12 -11.86 9.01
C ASP A 89 0.25 -10.38 9.03
N ALA A 90 1.38 -10.02 8.42
CA ALA A 90 1.76 -8.61 8.26
C ALA A 90 0.80 -7.85 7.34
N PHE A 91 0.43 -8.41 6.18
CA PHE A 91 -0.53 -7.75 5.29
C PHE A 91 -1.93 -7.64 5.91
N ARG A 92 -2.36 -8.65 6.67
CA ARG A 92 -3.60 -8.62 7.45
C ARG A 92 -3.57 -7.50 8.48
N THR A 93 -2.50 -7.41 9.27
CA THR A 93 -2.33 -6.36 10.27
C THR A 93 -2.39 -4.97 9.62
N VAL A 94 -1.72 -4.82 8.49
CA VAL A 94 -1.72 -3.58 7.71
C VAL A 94 -3.13 -3.26 7.21
N SER A 95 -3.82 -4.19 6.55
CA SER A 95 -5.16 -3.95 5.98
C SER A 95 -6.21 -3.66 7.05
N GLU A 96 -6.07 -4.22 8.25
CA GLU A 96 -6.94 -3.93 9.40
C GLU A 96 -6.66 -2.55 10.01
N SER A 97 -5.40 -2.09 9.98
CA SER A 97 -4.97 -0.82 10.57
C SER A 97 -5.23 0.42 9.71
N VAL A 98 -5.27 0.26 8.38
CA VAL A 98 -5.50 1.36 7.44
C VAL A 98 -6.98 1.72 7.38
N THR A 99 -7.26 3.02 7.42
CA THR A 99 -8.65 3.54 7.38
C THR A 99 -9.04 4.06 5.99
N THR A 100 -8.06 4.44 5.17
CA THR A 100 -8.29 4.88 3.78
C THR A 100 -8.84 3.73 2.94
N PRO A 101 -10.07 3.82 2.37
CA PRO A 101 -10.72 2.68 1.71
C PRO A 101 -9.93 2.08 0.55
N GLU A 102 -9.29 2.93 -0.27
CA GLU A 102 -8.51 2.49 -1.43
C GLU A 102 -7.25 1.71 -1.02
N VAL A 103 -6.50 2.24 -0.04
CA VAL A 103 -5.29 1.57 0.47
C VAL A 103 -5.66 0.30 1.23
N LYS A 104 -6.75 0.32 2.00
CA LYS A 104 -7.29 -0.87 2.67
C LYS A 104 -7.66 -1.96 1.68
N ALA A 105 -8.37 -1.63 0.61
CA ALA A 105 -8.75 -2.60 -0.42
C ALA A 105 -7.52 -3.19 -1.10
N ALA A 106 -6.55 -2.36 -1.49
CA ALA A 106 -5.31 -2.83 -2.11
C ALA A 106 -4.47 -3.71 -1.15
N ALA A 107 -4.33 -3.32 0.11
CA ALA A 107 -3.63 -4.13 1.13
C ALA A 107 -4.36 -5.45 1.42
N THR A 108 -5.70 -5.45 1.41
CA THR A 108 -6.51 -6.66 1.58
C THR A 108 -6.30 -7.62 0.41
N ALA A 109 -6.27 -7.13 -0.83
CA ALA A 109 -5.98 -7.97 -2.00
C ALA A 109 -4.59 -8.61 -1.90
N VAL A 110 -3.57 -7.86 -1.49
CA VAL A 110 -2.22 -8.42 -1.27
C VAL A 110 -2.25 -9.49 -0.17
N TYR A 111 -2.95 -9.25 0.94
CA TYR A 111 -3.13 -10.22 2.01
C TYR A 111 -3.75 -11.53 1.49
N GLU A 112 -4.87 -11.45 0.78
CA GLU A 112 -5.62 -12.61 0.28
C GLU A 112 -4.80 -13.42 -0.73
N ASP A 113 -4.14 -12.74 -1.67
CA ASP A 113 -3.33 -13.42 -2.69
C ASP A 113 -2.05 -14.04 -2.09
N THR A 114 -1.44 -13.38 -1.10
CA THR A 114 -0.31 -13.96 -0.35
C THR A 114 -0.75 -15.20 0.43
N ALA A 115 -1.97 -15.20 0.97
CA ALA A 115 -2.53 -16.36 1.66
C ALA A 115 -2.77 -17.52 0.67
N ALA A 116 -3.25 -17.23 -0.54
CA ALA A 116 -3.40 -18.23 -1.58
C ALA A 116 -2.05 -18.88 -1.97
N VAL A 117 -0.96 -18.09 -2.04
CA VAL A 117 0.39 -18.63 -2.27
C VAL A 117 0.81 -19.55 -1.13
N ARG A 118 0.64 -19.11 0.12
CA ARG A 118 0.94 -19.91 1.32
C ARG A 118 0.18 -21.24 1.30
N ASP A 119 -1.11 -21.20 1.01
CA ASP A 119 -1.98 -22.38 0.98
C ASP A 119 -1.54 -23.36 -0.11
N ALA A 120 -1.21 -22.88 -1.31
CA ALA A 120 -0.73 -23.73 -2.39
C ALA A 120 0.63 -24.38 -2.06
N ILE A 121 1.53 -23.66 -1.39
CA ILE A 121 2.81 -24.21 -0.89
C ILE A 121 2.56 -25.29 0.16
N ALA A 122 1.64 -25.06 1.10
CA ALA A 122 1.27 -26.07 2.10
C ALA A 122 0.72 -27.34 1.43
N LYS A 123 -0.20 -27.20 0.46
CA LYS A 123 -0.71 -28.34 -0.31
C LYS A 123 0.40 -29.15 -0.98
N ILE A 124 1.35 -28.47 -1.64
CA ILE A 124 2.42 -29.15 -2.39
C ILE A 124 3.41 -29.84 -1.45
N TYR A 125 3.90 -29.14 -0.43
CA TYR A 125 5.06 -29.57 0.34
C TYR A 125 4.72 -30.25 1.67
N VAL A 126 3.54 -29.95 2.25
CA VAL A 126 3.05 -30.57 3.49
C VAL A 126 2.09 -31.71 3.17
N ASP A 127 1.10 -31.46 2.31
CA ASP A 127 0.07 -32.47 2.00
C ASP A 127 0.48 -33.41 0.84
N GLY A 128 1.53 -33.06 0.09
CA GLY A 128 2.03 -33.84 -1.04
C GLY A 128 1.14 -33.76 -2.30
N ASP A 129 0.24 -32.78 -2.37
CA ASP A 129 -0.64 -32.54 -3.53
C ASP A 129 0.13 -31.84 -4.66
N THR A 130 0.82 -32.65 -5.46
CA THR A 130 1.53 -32.17 -6.66
C THR A 130 0.60 -31.58 -7.73
N GLY A 131 -0.72 -31.76 -7.63
CA GLY A 131 -1.70 -31.13 -8.52
C GLY A 131 -1.87 -29.62 -8.26
N ALA A 132 -1.54 -29.15 -7.06
CA ALA A 132 -1.66 -27.75 -6.67
C ALA A 132 -0.61 -26.81 -7.29
N VAL A 133 0.30 -27.30 -8.13
CA VAL A 133 1.32 -26.47 -8.82
C VAL A 133 0.68 -25.40 -9.72
N THR A 134 -0.45 -25.72 -10.37
CA THR A 134 -1.20 -24.71 -11.15
C THR A 134 -1.81 -23.64 -10.23
N GLU A 135 -2.36 -24.04 -9.09
CA GLU A 135 -2.88 -23.09 -8.09
C GLU A 135 -1.77 -22.17 -7.58
N LEU A 136 -0.58 -22.71 -7.27
CA LEU A 136 0.58 -21.91 -6.87
C LEU A 136 0.97 -20.89 -7.94
N THR A 137 0.96 -21.30 -9.21
CA THR A 137 1.33 -20.42 -10.33
C THR A 137 0.32 -19.27 -10.47
N THR A 138 -0.98 -19.57 -10.39
CA THR A 138 -2.04 -18.55 -10.45
C THR A 138 -1.96 -17.62 -9.24
N ALA A 139 -1.89 -18.16 -8.02
CA ALA A 139 -1.77 -17.36 -6.80
C ALA A 139 -0.55 -16.43 -6.82
N THR A 140 0.59 -16.91 -7.33
CA THR A 140 1.81 -16.10 -7.46
C THR A 140 1.63 -14.95 -8.47
N SER A 141 0.87 -15.17 -9.54
CA SER A 141 0.56 -14.13 -10.54
C SER A 141 -0.40 -13.07 -9.99
N ASP A 142 -1.43 -13.52 -9.26
CA ASP A 142 -2.43 -12.65 -8.65
C ASP A 142 -1.77 -11.78 -7.57
N MET A 143 -0.97 -12.39 -6.70
CA MET A 143 -0.18 -11.70 -5.68
C MET A 143 0.72 -10.61 -6.28
N GLN A 144 1.46 -10.89 -7.35
CA GLN A 144 2.28 -9.89 -8.03
C GLN A 144 1.44 -8.72 -8.59
N THR A 145 0.25 -9.01 -9.10
CA THR A 145 -0.68 -8.01 -9.60
C THR A 145 -1.16 -7.10 -8.47
N SER A 146 -1.55 -7.68 -7.34
CA SER A 146 -1.98 -6.94 -6.16
C SER A 146 -0.85 -6.09 -5.56
N TYR A 147 0.38 -6.62 -5.50
CA TYR A 147 1.55 -5.83 -5.08
C TYR A 147 1.80 -4.63 -5.99
N MET A 148 1.72 -4.82 -7.30
CA MET A 148 1.92 -3.73 -8.25
C MET A 148 0.83 -2.67 -8.11
N ALA A 149 -0.42 -3.07 -7.89
CA ALA A 149 -1.53 -2.15 -7.64
C ALA A 149 -1.31 -1.34 -6.35
N LEU A 150 -0.93 -1.99 -5.25
CA LEU A 150 -0.60 -1.32 -3.99
C LEU A 150 0.58 -0.36 -4.15
N ASN A 151 1.66 -0.79 -4.80
CA ASN A 151 2.83 0.05 -5.05
C ASN A 151 2.49 1.27 -5.93
N THR A 152 1.65 1.09 -6.94
CA THR A 152 1.18 2.18 -7.80
C THR A 152 0.37 3.19 -6.99
N LEU A 153 -0.54 2.71 -6.14
CA LEU A 153 -1.33 3.55 -5.25
C LEU A 153 -0.44 4.34 -4.28
N CYS A 154 0.58 3.69 -3.72
CA CYS A 154 1.52 4.32 -2.79
C CYS A 154 2.57 5.21 -3.45
N ALA A 155 2.74 5.12 -4.78
CA ALA A 155 3.64 5.98 -5.52
C ALA A 155 3.05 7.37 -5.80
N GLY A 156 1.70 7.49 -5.87
CA GLY A 156 0.98 8.75 -6.02
C GLY A 156 1.24 9.47 -7.33
#